data_AF-A0A356NK10-F1
#
_entry.id   AF-A0A356NK10-F1
#
_cell.length_a   1.000
_cell.length_b   1.000
_cell.length_c   1.000
_cell.angle_alpha   90.00
_cell.angle_beta   90.00
_cell.angle_gamma   90.00
#
_symmetry.space_group_name_H-M   'P 1'
#
loop_
_entity.id
_entity.type
_entity.pdbx_description
1 polymer ?
#
loop_
_entity_poly.entity_id
_entity_poly.type
_entity_poly.pdbx_seq_one_letter_code
_entity_poly.pdbx_strand_id
1 'polypeptide(L)'
;LLADGPITLKPTILPLDGVADAGSGLDGRYWQAEPKAVLNLQDKGEATDIGLHIVNNYYPTGTFTATGLDFQGGNDLTPIREWLQGDGESYVGADGNMDDGIMSFTGYIRIDNPGEIAIRSASDDGSIVWIAGQKVVDNDGSHGAPGPSPDGSYNFEEAGLYPIEVAYFNGDWTNDAGEHGGANLGITANGDPIPGAILYSASDIGATAIAASSIAAAAGDAGLHAAYWTTEPKGAQFGEDSQGPIFQNVQGDDHGLALFGTEPQGRFVATTMTYTGNDLTPILEWLGDDSGSFIGTEGNLDDGIFQFTGLLNVAEAGQHSFRSSSDDGSVVRIGNQIVVNNDGGHGSPGPAPDGNAFFPVAGLYPIEVAYFNGDWTNDDGDHGGANIELTMNGESIAGHLLQPAGGLPPIVASGGVSSISLADDGHVVIEFTGSLMSADNVGGPYTAVEGATSPAMIAPDKAAQFYKAE
;
A
#
# COMPACT_ATOMS: atom_id res chain seq x y z
N LEU A 1 29.10 11.37 25.37
CA LEU A 1 29.81 12.55 24.84
C LEU A 1 28.93 13.08 23.72
N LEU A 2 28.21 14.17 24.00
CA LEU A 2 27.29 14.82 23.07
C LEU A 2 28.06 15.87 22.27
N ALA A 3 28.26 15.58 21.00
CA ALA A 3 28.57 16.46 19.87
C ALA A 3 28.13 15.62 18.65
N ASP A 4 27.14 16.01 17.88
CA ASP A 4 27.30 17.00 16.82
C ASP A 4 25.96 17.71 16.51
N GLY A 5 26.04 18.82 15.77
CA GLY A 5 24.87 19.62 15.35
C GLY A 5 23.89 18.86 14.45
N PRO A 6 22.92 19.55 13.82
CA PRO A 6 22.05 18.87 12.85
C PRO A 6 22.93 18.33 11.73
N ILE A 7 23.12 17.02 11.70
CA ILE A 7 23.63 16.33 10.53
C ILE A 7 22.53 16.51 9.48
N THR A 8 22.72 17.44 8.57
CA THR A 8 21.96 17.45 7.32
C THR A 8 22.39 16.19 6.59
N LEU A 9 21.63 15.10 6.76
CA LEU A 9 21.83 13.88 6.00
C LEU A 9 21.69 14.29 4.54
N LYS A 10 22.78 14.20 3.78
CA LYS A 10 22.74 14.38 2.33
C LYS A 10 21.73 13.35 1.79
N PRO A 11 20.73 13.76 0.98
CA PRO A 11 19.78 12.80 0.42
C PRO A 11 20.55 11.76 -0.38
N THR A 12 20.27 10.48 -0.14
CA THR A 12 20.79 9.44 -1.02
C THR A 12 20.13 9.62 -2.38
N ILE A 13 20.91 9.59 -3.46
CA ILE A 13 20.42 9.63 -4.85
C ILE A 13 21.16 8.59 -5.68
N LEU A 14 20.56 8.14 -6.78
CA LEU A 14 21.20 7.17 -7.67
C LEU A 14 22.05 7.87 -8.74
N PRO A 15 23.20 7.29 -9.14
CA PRO A 15 24.03 7.86 -10.21
C PRO A 15 23.36 7.73 -11.57
N LEU A 16 23.82 8.52 -12.55
CA LEU A 16 23.35 8.45 -13.95
C LEU A 16 24.02 7.32 -14.77
N ASP A 17 24.94 6.58 -14.16
CA ASP A 17 25.72 5.56 -14.85
C ASP A 17 24.83 4.39 -15.33
N GLY A 18 24.77 4.18 -16.65
CA GLY A 18 23.99 3.10 -17.25
C GLY A 18 22.49 3.40 -17.41
N VAL A 19 22.04 4.59 -17.01
CA VAL A 19 20.66 5.05 -17.19
C VAL A 19 20.42 5.41 -18.65
N ALA A 20 19.28 4.98 -19.22
CA ALA A 20 18.92 5.29 -20.59
C ALA A 20 18.71 6.80 -20.79
N ASP A 21 19.01 7.31 -21.99
CA ASP A 21 18.80 8.74 -22.31
C ASP A 21 17.32 9.12 -22.50
N ALA A 22 16.45 8.14 -22.74
CA ALA A 22 15.01 8.35 -22.82
C ALA A 22 14.35 7.81 -21.54
N GLY A 23 13.59 8.67 -20.86
CA GLY A 23 12.77 8.29 -19.72
C GLY A 23 11.68 7.27 -20.07
N SER A 24 11.39 6.40 -19.12
CA SER A 24 10.36 5.36 -19.19
C SER A 24 9.02 5.77 -18.58
N GLY A 25 8.94 6.96 -17.96
CA GLY A 25 7.76 7.44 -17.22
C GLY A 25 7.80 7.08 -15.74
N LEU A 26 6.82 7.51 -14.95
CA LEU A 26 6.67 7.14 -13.53
C LEU A 26 5.68 6.00 -13.36
N ASP A 27 5.84 5.24 -12.27
CA ASP A 27 4.87 4.22 -11.87
C ASP A 27 3.65 4.89 -11.24
N GLY A 28 2.51 4.82 -11.94
CA GLY A 28 1.23 5.41 -11.55
C GLY A 28 0.29 4.39 -10.94
N ARG A 29 -0.42 4.79 -9.88
CA ARG A 29 -1.45 4.01 -9.17
C ARG A 29 -2.69 4.87 -8.96
N TYR A 30 -3.85 4.26 -9.13
CA TYR A 30 -5.16 4.87 -9.01
C TYR A 30 -6.02 4.13 -7.97
N TRP A 31 -6.74 4.88 -7.14
CA TRP A 31 -7.79 4.37 -6.25
C TRP A 31 -9.09 5.13 -6.51
N GLN A 32 -10.17 4.37 -6.64
CA GLN A 32 -11.54 4.88 -6.58
C GLN A 32 -12.03 4.79 -5.14
N ALA A 33 -12.23 5.93 -4.47
CA ALA A 33 -12.90 5.94 -3.18
C ALA A 33 -14.44 6.04 -3.35
N GLU A 34 -15.15 5.83 -2.25
CA GLU A 34 -16.61 6.05 -2.21
C GLU A 34 -16.93 7.54 -2.38
N PRO A 35 -18.12 7.90 -2.91
CA PRO A 35 -18.48 9.29 -3.11
C PRO A 35 -18.44 10.10 -1.81
N LYS A 36 -17.77 11.27 -1.86
CA LYS A 36 -17.54 12.23 -0.78
C LYS A 36 -16.73 11.68 0.39
N ALA A 37 -15.91 10.67 0.14
CA ALA A 37 -15.07 10.07 1.16
C ALA A 37 -13.76 10.82 1.39
N VAL A 38 -13.32 11.66 0.43
CA VAL A 38 -11.97 12.25 0.47
C VAL A 38 -12.03 13.78 0.33
N LEU A 39 -11.51 14.50 1.32
CA LEU A 39 -11.41 15.97 1.29
C LEU A 39 -9.96 16.48 1.23
N ASN A 40 -9.00 15.61 1.46
CA ASN A 40 -7.56 15.89 1.36
C ASN A 40 -6.74 14.59 1.34
N LEU A 41 -5.44 14.74 1.10
CA LEU A 41 -4.45 13.68 1.12
C LEU A 41 -3.92 13.43 2.53
N GLN A 42 -3.61 14.48 3.30
CA GLN A 42 -3.01 14.33 4.63
C GLN A 42 -4.04 14.10 5.72
N ASP A 43 -3.78 13.17 6.62
CA ASP A 43 -4.56 13.02 7.86
C ASP A 43 -4.47 14.32 8.71
N LYS A 44 -5.60 15.03 8.85
CA LYS A 44 -5.75 16.22 9.72
C LYS A 44 -6.71 15.94 10.88
N GLY A 45 -7.07 14.67 11.11
CA GLY A 45 -7.93 14.21 12.20
C GLY A 45 -9.44 14.25 11.90
N GLU A 46 -9.86 14.47 10.66
CA GLU A 46 -11.25 14.31 10.23
C GLU A 46 -11.47 12.97 9.51
N ALA A 47 -12.70 12.44 9.55
CA ALA A 47 -13.02 11.12 9.01
C ALA A 47 -12.79 10.96 7.50
N THR A 48 -12.73 12.08 6.77
CA THR A 48 -12.51 12.14 5.31
C THR A 48 -11.07 12.51 4.94
N ASP A 49 -10.17 12.58 5.91
CA ASP A 49 -8.75 12.91 5.71
C ASP A 49 -7.92 11.66 5.39
N ILE A 50 -8.40 10.88 4.42
CA ILE A 50 -7.97 9.49 4.23
C ILE A 50 -7.19 9.26 2.94
N GLY A 51 -6.84 10.28 2.16
CA GLY A 51 -6.21 10.08 0.85
C GLY A 51 -4.88 9.29 0.91
N LEU A 52 -3.91 9.73 1.72
CA LEU A 52 -2.67 8.98 1.95
C LEU A 52 -2.89 7.71 2.74
N HIS A 53 -3.90 7.67 3.63
CA HIS A 53 -4.28 6.44 4.31
C HIS A 53 -4.70 5.36 3.30
N ILE A 54 -5.51 5.71 2.30
CA ILE A 54 -5.92 4.83 1.19
C ILE A 54 -4.68 4.37 0.41
N VAL A 55 -3.85 5.31 -0.03
CA VAL A 55 -2.62 5.01 -0.81
C VAL A 55 -1.69 4.06 -0.08
N ASN A 56 -1.58 4.17 1.25
CA ASN A 56 -0.61 3.40 2.04
C ASN A 56 -1.13 2.06 2.55
N ASN A 57 -2.46 1.87 2.64
CA ASN A 57 -3.04 0.69 3.30
C ASN A 57 -3.92 -0.17 2.40
N TYR A 58 -4.31 0.32 1.21
CA TYR A 58 -5.23 -0.40 0.33
C TYR A 58 -4.62 -0.61 -1.06
N TYR A 59 -4.95 -1.73 -1.69
CA TYR A 59 -4.52 -2.00 -3.04
C TYR A 59 -5.11 -1.02 -4.05
N PRO A 60 -4.35 -0.61 -5.08
CA PRO A 60 -4.85 0.28 -6.11
C PRO A 60 -5.93 -0.39 -6.96
N THR A 61 -6.97 0.38 -7.31
CA THR A 61 -8.00 0.01 -8.31
C THR A 61 -7.39 -0.23 -9.69
N GLY A 62 -6.30 0.49 -10.01
CA GLY A 62 -5.56 0.29 -11.24
C GLY A 62 -4.16 0.89 -11.19
N THR A 63 -3.34 0.48 -12.16
CA THR A 63 -1.96 0.92 -12.35
C THR A 63 -1.76 1.44 -13.77
N PHE A 64 -0.81 2.32 -13.97
CA PHE A 64 -0.48 2.91 -15.27
C PHE A 64 0.97 3.43 -15.30
N THR A 65 1.45 3.83 -16.47
CA THR A 65 2.73 4.52 -16.63
C THR A 65 2.48 5.97 -16.98
N ALA A 66 2.99 6.91 -16.17
CA ALA A 66 2.86 8.34 -16.43
C ALA A 66 4.06 8.86 -17.22
N THR A 67 3.87 9.20 -18.49
CA THR A 67 4.93 9.77 -19.34
C THR A 67 5.02 11.30 -19.25
N GLY A 68 4.21 11.89 -18.38
CA GLY A 68 4.24 13.30 -18.02
C GLY A 68 3.46 13.55 -16.73
N LEU A 69 3.44 14.79 -16.29
CA LEU A 69 2.71 15.23 -15.10
C LEU A 69 1.81 16.44 -15.42
N ASP A 70 1.21 16.44 -16.62
CA ASP A 70 0.33 17.50 -17.11
C ASP A 70 -0.99 16.92 -17.65
N PHE A 71 -1.92 16.67 -16.73
CA PHE A 71 -3.25 16.14 -16.97
C PHE A 71 -4.27 17.28 -16.86
N GLN A 72 -4.86 17.67 -18.00
CA GLN A 72 -5.73 18.85 -18.11
C GLN A 72 -7.04 18.51 -18.81
N GLY A 73 -8.07 19.32 -18.53
CA GLY A 73 -9.34 19.31 -19.26
C GLY A 73 -10.37 18.31 -18.72
N GLY A 74 -10.09 17.68 -17.58
CA GLY A 74 -11.01 16.77 -16.90
C GLY A 74 -11.99 17.49 -15.96
N ASN A 75 -12.98 16.72 -15.52
CA ASN A 75 -13.91 17.00 -14.44
C ASN A 75 -14.12 15.73 -13.61
N ASP A 76 -14.88 15.82 -12.52
CA ASP A 76 -15.11 14.72 -11.58
C ASP A 76 -15.63 13.45 -12.28
N LEU A 77 -16.46 13.59 -13.31
CA LEU A 77 -17.00 12.43 -14.04
C LEU A 77 -16.11 11.91 -15.17
N THR A 78 -14.95 12.49 -15.40
CA THR A 78 -14.05 12.08 -16.50
C THR A 78 -13.53 10.68 -16.21
N PRO A 79 -13.76 9.69 -17.10
CA PRO A 79 -13.25 8.34 -16.90
C PRO A 79 -11.72 8.33 -16.77
N ILE A 80 -11.18 7.47 -15.90
CA ILE A 80 -9.74 7.44 -15.60
C ILE A 80 -8.86 7.32 -16.85
N ARG A 81 -9.24 6.44 -17.79
CA ARG A 81 -8.50 6.25 -19.04
C ARG A 81 -8.49 7.50 -19.93
N GLU A 82 -9.54 8.31 -19.87
CA GLU A 82 -9.62 9.59 -20.59
C GLU A 82 -8.81 10.67 -19.88
N TRP A 83 -8.88 10.74 -18.54
CA TRP A 83 -8.10 11.68 -17.74
C TRP A 83 -6.59 11.50 -17.91
N LEU A 84 -6.14 10.24 -18.00
CA LEU A 84 -4.75 9.88 -18.28
C LEU A 84 -4.29 10.21 -19.71
N GLN A 85 -5.20 10.65 -20.59
CA GLN A 85 -4.88 11.01 -21.98
C GLN A 85 -4.13 9.87 -22.71
N GLY A 86 -2.96 10.16 -23.30
CA GLY A 86 -2.14 9.16 -23.98
C GLY A 86 -1.66 8.03 -23.05
N ASP A 87 -1.48 8.33 -21.76
CA ASP A 87 -1.04 7.33 -20.77
C ASP A 87 -2.16 6.32 -20.44
N GLY A 88 -3.41 6.62 -20.79
CA GLY A 88 -4.56 5.73 -20.60
C GLY A 88 -4.46 4.40 -21.35
N GLU A 89 -3.60 4.31 -22.39
CA GLU A 89 -3.29 3.05 -23.08
C GLU A 89 -2.55 2.04 -22.17
N SER A 90 -1.81 2.54 -21.17
CA SER A 90 -1.06 1.72 -20.21
C SER A 90 -1.89 1.28 -19.00
N TYR A 91 -3.10 1.82 -18.82
CA TYR A 91 -3.91 1.58 -17.63
C TYR A 91 -4.42 0.13 -17.56
N VAL A 92 -4.09 -0.54 -16.46
CA VAL A 92 -4.55 -1.89 -16.09
C VAL A 92 -5.25 -1.82 -14.75
N GLY A 93 -6.55 -2.13 -14.73
CA GLY A 93 -7.39 -2.06 -13.54
C GLY A 93 -8.87 -1.98 -13.90
N ALA A 94 -9.72 -1.90 -12.87
CA ALA A 94 -11.15 -1.71 -13.04
C ALA A 94 -11.47 -0.31 -13.61
N ASP A 95 -12.65 -0.17 -14.20
CA ASP A 95 -13.16 1.14 -14.63
C ASP A 95 -13.39 2.06 -13.42
N GLY A 96 -13.24 3.36 -13.63
CA GLY A 96 -13.42 4.43 -12.64
C GLY A 96 -13.42 5.80 -13.29
N ASN A 97 -13.62 6.85 -12.52
CA ASN A 97 -13.57 8.25 -12.97
C ASN A 97 -12.80 9.11 -11.96
N MET A 98 -12.87 10.44 -12.06
CA MET A 98 -12.16 11.33 -11.13
C MET A 98 -13.00 11.70 -9.90
N ASP A 99 -14.17 11.09 -9.70
CA ASP A 99 -15.06 11.39 -8.59
C ASP A 99 -14.53 10.67 -7.35
N ASP A 100 -13.97 11.39 -6.38
CA ASP A 100 -13.17 10.82 -5.27
C ASP A 100 -12.01 9.93 -5.76
N GLY A 101 -11.41 10.31 -6.88
CA GLY A 101 -10.24 9.64 -7.45
C GLY A 101 -8.95 10.06 -6.77
N ILE A 102 -8.13 9.09 -6.34
CA ILE A 102 -6.81 9.32 -5.73
C ILE A 102 -5.72 8.73 -6.62
N MET A 103 -4.62 9.47 -6.79
CA MET A 103 -3.45 9.08 -7.57
C MET A 103 -2.19 9.09 -6.72
N SER A 104 -1.29 8.15 -7.02
CA SER A 104 0.09 8.18 -6.58
C SER A 104 1.02 7.92 -7.77
N PHE A 105 2.06 8.72 -7.89
CA PHE A 105 3.10 8.58 -8.90
C PHE A 105 4.45 8.45 -8.17
N THR A 106 5.21 7.40 -8.46
CA THR A 106 6.56 7.22 -7.90
C THR A 106 7.55 6.84 -8.98
N GLY A 107 8.81 7.18 -8.77
CA GLY A 107 9.90 6.81 -9.66
C GLY A 107 11.04 7.78 -9.46
N TYR A 108 11.74 8.12 -10.53
CA TYR A 108 12.88 9.03 -10.48
C TYR A 108 12.77 10.16 -11.50
N ILE A 109 13.24 11.34 -11.10
CA ILE A 109 13.52 12.45 -11.99
C ILE A 109 15.03 12.58 -12.20
N ARG A 110 15.46 12.60 -13.47
CA ARG A 110 16.86 12.81 -13.86
C ARG A 110 17.23 14.28 -13.83
N ILE A 111 18.34 14.57 -13.16
CA ILE A 111 18.94 15.89 -13.05
C ILE A 111 20.37 15.83 -13.58
N ASP A 112 20.62 16.45 -14.73
CA ASP A 112 21.98 16.54 -15.30
C ASP A 112 22.72 17.79 -14.78
N ASN A 113 22.00 18.86 -14.49
CA ASN A 113 22.57 20.16 -14.08
C ASN A 113 22.03 20.53 -12.69
N PRO A 114 22.87 20.45 -11.63
CA PRO A 114 22.49 20.81 -10.28
C PRO A 114 22.08 22.29 -10.16
N GLY A 115 21.23 22.59 -9.20
CA GLY A 115 20.78 23.94 -8.89
C GLY A 115 19.40 23.99 -8.27
N GLU A 116 19.00 25.19 -7.88
CA GLU A 116 17.66 25.48 -7.41
C GLU A 116 16.67 25.49 -8.59
N ILE A 117 15.61 24.70 -8.45
CA ILE A 117 14.53 24.59 -9.43
C ILE A 117 13.23 24.95 -8.72
N ALA A 118 12.48 25.88 -9.31
CA ALA A 118 11.12 26.15 -8.87
C ALA A 118 10.22 24.99 -9.31
N ILE A 119 9.48 24.41 -8.38
CA ILE A 119 8.52 23.34 -8.64
C ILE A 119 7.14 23.91 -8.37
N ARG A 120 6.23 23.77 -9.33
CA ARG A 120 4.84 24.17 -9.16
C ARG A 120 3.92 23.00 -9.46
N SER A 121 3.01 22.69 -8.55
CA SER A 121 1.93 21.70 -8.71
C SER A 121 0.59 22.44 -8.69
N ALA A 122 0.10 22.85 -9.87
CA ALA A 122 -1.21 23.46 -10.00
C ALA A 122 -2.26 22.35 -10.17
N SER A 123 -3.24 22.29 -9.28
CA SER A 123 -4.21 21.19 -9.28
C SER A 123 -5.62 21.62 -8.88
N ASP A 124 -6.58 20.82 -9.31
CA ASP A 124 -8.00 20.78 -8.92
C ASP A 124 -8.34 19.31 -8.72
N ASP A 125 -8.56 18.77 -7.52
CA ASP A 125 -8.35 19.37 -6.19
C ASP A 125 -6.87 19.33 -5.76
N GLY A 126 -6.54 18.67 -4.65
CA GLY A 126 -5.27 18.83 -3.94
C GLY A 126 -4.15 17.91 -4.45
N SER A 127 -2.91 18.38 -4.33
CA SER A 127 -1.71 17.62 -4.66
C SER A 127 -0.55 17.90 -3.71
N ILE A 128 0.33 16.91 -3.56
CA ILE A 128 1.57 17.03 -2.78
C ILE A 128 2.71 16.43 -3.58
N VAL A 129 3.87 17.10 -3.60
CA VAL A 129 5.07 16.66 -4.32
C VAL A 129 6.21 16.50 -3.32
N TRP A 130 6.86 15.34 -3.33
CA TRP A 130 8.10 15.09 -2.62
C TRP A 130 9.24 14.80 -3.60
N ILE A 131 10.44 15.29 -3.28
CA ILE A 131 11.68 15.02 -4.02
C ILE A 131 12.73 14.62 -3.00
N ALA A 132 13.35 13.45 -3.20
CA ALA A 132 14.26 12.84 -2.22
C ALA A 132 13.68 12.79 -0.79
N GLY A 133 12.39 12.48 -0.69
CA GLY A 133 11.65 12.38 0.58
C GLY A 133 11.34 13.70 1.26
N GLN A 134 11.83 14.84 0.74
CA GLN A 134 11.45 16.15 1.22
C GLN A 134 10.13 16.58 0.57
N LYS A 135 9.14 16.99 1.37
CA LYS A 135 7.92 17.63 0.88
C LYS A 135 8.26 19.00 0.28
N VAL A 136 8.09 19.15 -1.03
CA VAL A 136 8.47 20.34 -1.81
C VAL A 136 7.28 21.25 -2.05
N VAL A 137 6.14 20.67 -2.40
CA VAL A 137 4.86 21.37 -2.61
C VAL A 137 3.81 20.67 -1.76
N ASP A 138 3.00 21.45 -1.05
CA ASP A 138 1.86 20.99 -0.25
C ASP A 138 0.64 21.83 -0.62
N ASN A 139 0.03 21.46 -1.76
CA ASN A 139 -1.16 22.09 -2.32
C ASN A 139 -2.38 21.19 -2.01
N ASP A 140 -2.48 20.73 -0.77
CA ASP A 140 -3.46 19.73 -0.35
C ASP A 140 -4.81 20.36 0.07
N GLY A 141 -5.88 19.57 0.02
CA GLY A 141 -7.26 19.93 0.35
C GLY A 141 -8.13 20.27 -0.86
N SER A 142 -9.45 20.32 -0.65
CA SER A 142 -10.41 20.65 -1.70
C SER A 142 -10.29 22.11 -2.15
N HIS A 143 -10.10 22.33 -3.45
CA HIS A 143 -9.98 23.64 -4.08
C HIS A 143 -9.99 23.57 -5.62
N GLY A 144 -10.43 24.64 -6.28
CA GLY A 144 -10.23 24.81 -7.72
C GLY A 144 -8.77 25.09 -8.12
N ALA A 145 -8.42 24.85 -9.39
CA ALA A 145 -7.09 25.19 -9.92
C ALA A 145 -6.78 26.70 -9.84
N PRO A 146 -5.53 27.10 -9.51
CA PRO A 146 -4.35 26.25 -9.30
C PRO A 146 -4.18 25.73 -7.85
N GLY A 147 -5.11 26.01 -6.94
CA GLY A 147 -4.97 25.76 -5.51
C GLY A 147 -4.29 26.88 -4.71
N PRO A 148 -4.34 26.82 -3.36
CA PRO A 148 -3.87 27.87 -2.46
C PRO A 148 -2.35 27.90 -2.26
N SER A 149 -1.66 26.77 -2.46
CA SER A 149 -0.23 26.60 -2.16
C SER A 149 0.52 25.81 -3.25
N PRO A 150 0.40 26.16 -4.54
CA PRO A 150 0.93 25.34 -5.64
C PRO A 150 2.44 25.46 -5.83
N ASP A 151 3.12 26.37 -5.14
CA ASP A 151 4.51 26.74 -5.42
C ASP A 151 5.47 26.22 -4.34
N GLY A 152 6.61 25.70 -4.78
CA GLY A 152 7.74 25.29 -3.97
C GLY A 152 9.05 25.38 -4.73
N SER A 153 10.14 24.95 -4.11
CA SER A 153 11.45 24.90 -4.75
C SER A 153 12.30 23.79 -4.14
N TYR A 154 13.12 23.16 -4.97
CA TYR A 154 14.08 22.16 -4.52
C TYR A 154 15.47 22.48 -5.06
N ASN A 155 16.48 22.40 -4.21
CA ASN A 155 17.88 22.59 -4.61
C ASN A 155 18.55 21.24 -4.83
N PHE A 156 18.71 20.87 -6.11
CA PHE A 156 19.45 19.68 -6.50
C PHE A 156 20.95 19.93 -6.31
N GLU A 157 21.57 19.26 -5.34
CA GLU A 157 22.97 19.50 -4.98
C GLU A 157 23.98 18.90 -5.98
N GLU A 158 23.59 17.83 -6.67
CA GLU A 158 24.45 17.15 -7.65
C GLU A 158 23.61 16.49 -8.77
N ALA A 159 24.30 16.00 -9.81
CA ALA A 159 23.64 15.32 -10.91
C ALA A 159 23.29 13.89 -10.50
N GLY A 160 22.12 13.40 -10.89
CA GLY A 160 21.65 12.09 -10.48
C GLY A 160 20.16 11.85 -10.74
N LEU A 161 19.70 10.67 -10.34
CA LEU A 161 18.31 10.29 -10.27
C LEU A 161 17.79 10.53 -8.86
N TYR A 162 16.87 11.47 -8.74
CA TYR A 162 16.21 11.81 -7.48
C TYR A 162 14.86 11.09 -7.42
N PRO A 163 14.54 10.36 -6.34
CA PRO A 163 13.22 9.77 -6.24
C PRO A 163 12.19 10.90 -6.12
N ILE A 164 11.15 10.81 -6.94
CA ILE A 164 10.02 11.73 -6.96
C ILE A 164 8.77 10.95 -6.54
N GLU A 165 7.98 11.58 -5.69
CA GLU A 165 6.67 11.10 -5.28
C GLU A 165 5.66 12.22 -5.49
N VAL A 166 4.54 11.90 -6.09
CA VAL A 166 3.40 12.80 -6.23
C VAL A 166 2.16 12.08 -5.72
N ALA A 167 1.38 12.75 -4.89
CA ALA A 167 0.03 12.34 -4.53
C ALA A 167 -0.94 13.41 -5.02
N TYR A 168 -2.08 13.00 -5.55
CA TYR A 168 -3.15 13.88 -6.02
C TYR A 168 -4.50 13.26 -5.69
N PHE A 169 -5.49 14.08 -5.36
CA PHE A 169 -6.87 13.63 -5.27
C PHE A 169 -7.79 14.62 -6.00
N ASN A 170 -8.91 14.10 -6.49
CA ASN A 170 -10.03 14.88 -7.01
C ASN A 170 -11.29 14.49 -6.23
N GLY A 171 -11.98 15.45 -5.63
CA GLY A 171 -13.20 15.20 -4.87
C GLY A 171 -14.46 15.23 -5.73
N ASP A 172 -15.58 14.83 -5.13
CA ASP A 172 -16.93 14.98 -5.70
C ASP A 172 -17.49 16.39 -5.42
N TRP A 173 -17.44 17.28 -6.42
CA TRP A 173 -18.11 18.57 -6.34
C TRP A 173 -19.19 18.73 -7.41
N THR A 174 -20.44 18.92 -6.99
CA THR A 174 -21.55 19.20 -7.90
C THR A 174 -22.35 20.41 -7.43
N ASN A 175 -22.68 21.33 -8.35
CA ASN A 175 -23.53 22.49 -8.05
C ASN A 175 -25.04 22.24 -8.26
N ASP A 176 -25.90 23.21 -7.90
CA ASP A 176 -27.37 23.11 -8.04
C ASP A 176 -27.85 22.92 -9.51
N ALA A 177 -27.00 23.23 -10.50
CA ALA A 177 -27.28 23.03 -11.92
C ALA A 177 -26.80 21.66 -12.44
N GLY A 178 -26.14 20.86 -11.61
CA GLY A 178 -25.54 19.58 -11.98
C GLY A 178 -24.21 19.72 -12.73
N GLU A 179 -23.52 20.86 -12.60
CA GLU A 179 -22.15 21.02 -13.13
C GLU A 179 -21.14 20.48 -12.11
N HIS A 180 -20.10 19.83 -12.63
CA HIS A 180 -19.07 19.14 -11.84
C HIS A 180 -17.78 19.98 -11.72
N GLY A 181 -16.97 19.66 -10.71
CA GLY A 181 -15.66 20.25 -10.45
C GLY A 181 -14.66 19.99 -11.58
N GLY A 182 -13.55 20.70 -11.59
CA GLY A 182 -12.46 20.43 -12.52
C GLY A 182 -11.57 19.32 -11.96
N ALA A 183 -11.03 18.46 -12.83
CA ALA A 183 -10.05 17.44 -12.44
C ALA A 183 -8.76 17.66 -13.21
N ASN A 184 -7.82 18.39 -12.63
CA ASN A 184 -6.58 18.80 -13.31
C ASN A 184 -5.36 18.65 -12.40
N LEU A 185 -4.24 18.21 -12.97
CA LEU A 185 -2.94 18.15 -12.31
C LEU A 185 -1.86 18.59 -13.30
N GLY A 186 -1.21 19.72 -13.03
CA GLY A 186 -0.10 20.24 -13.84
C GLY A 186 1.13 20.53 -12.99
N ILE A 187 2.18 19.74 -13.17
CA ILE A 187 3.47 19.91 -12.48
C ILE A 187 4.51 20.46 -13.45
N THR A 188 5.11 21.59 -13.06
CA THR A 188 6.12 22.29 -13.86
C THR A 188 7.41 22.49 -13.08
N ALA A 189 8.52 22.52 -13.81
CA ALA A 189 9.85 22.87 -13.33
C ALA A 189 10.31 24.17 -14.01
N ASN A 190 10.59 25.21 -13.23
CA ASN A 190 10.88 26.57 -13.73
C ASN A 190 9.82 27.13 -14.70
N GLY A 191 8.56 26.69 -14.55
CA GLY A 191 7.42 27.13 -15.37
C GLY A 191 7.17 26.31 -16.64
N ASP A 192 8.07 25.38 -17.00
CA ASP A 192 7.88 24.46 -18.12
C ASP A 192 7.36 23.09 -17.61
N PRO A 193 6.48 22.40 -18.37
CA PRO A 193 6.08 21.03 -18.04
C PRO A 193 7.29 20.11 -17.89
N ILE A 194 7.26 19.21 -16.90
CA ILE A 194 8.32 18.21 -16.73
C ILE A 194 8.23 17.21 -17.89
N PRO A 195 9.26 17.09 -18.75
CA PRO A 195 9.20 16.20 -19.90
C PRO A 195 9.35 14.74 -19.47
N GLY A 196 8.56 13.83 -20.05
CA GLY A 196 8.69 12.38 -19.82
C GLY A 196 10.08 11.82 -20.07
N ALA A 197 10.87 12.48 -20.92
CA ALA A 197 12.24 12.10 -21.23
C ALA A 197 13.18 12.10 -20.01
N ILE A 198 12.81 12.74 -18.90
CA ILE A 198 13.59 12.73 -17.65
C ILE A 198 12.89 12.02 -16.48
N LEU A 199 11.80 11.31 -16.74
CA LEU A 199 11.05 10.53 -15.75
C LEU A 199 11.30 9.04 -15.95
N TYR A 200 11.61 8.31 -14.88
CA TYR A 200 12.00 6.90 -14.94
C TYR A 200 11.27 6.05 -13.90
N SER A 201 10.82 4.88 -14.33
CA SER A 201 10.11 3.91 -13.52
C SER A 201 11.08 3.13 -12.64
N ALA A 202 10.58 2.55 -11.56
CA ALA A 202 11.33 1.63 -10.72
C ALA A 202 11.94 0.47 -11.52
N SER A 203 11.16 -0.07 -12.47
CA SER A 203 11.53 -1.23 -13.28
C SER A 203 12.69 -0.97 -14.23
N ASP A 204 12.78 0.23 -14.82
CA ASP A 204 13.88 0.60 -15.73
C ASP A 204 15.18 0.88 -14.96
N ILE A 205 15.05 1.46 -13.76
CA ILE A 205 16.20 1.76 -12.89
C ILE A 205 16.67 0.52 -12.10
N GLY A 206 15.78 -0.46 -11.90
CA GLY A 206 16.05 -1.63 -11.06
C GLY A 206 16.07 -1.29 -9.57
N ALA A 207 15.36 -0.24 -9.16
CA ALA A 207 15.26 0.19 -7.77
C ALA A 207 13.87 0.78 -7.50
N THR A 208 13.02 0.07 -6.76
CA THR A 208 11.68 0.54 -6.41
C THR A 208 11.74 1.74 -5.46
N ALA A 209 11.31 2.92 -5.92
CA ALA A 209 11.29 4.13 -5.10
C ALA A 209 10.15 4.06 -4.06
N ILE A 210 10.51 3.92 -2.78
CA ILE A 210 9.54 3.84 -1.69
C ILE A 210 9.12 5.25 -1.26
N ALA A 211 7.81 5.48 -1.25
CA ALA A 211 7.19 6.74 -0.88
C ALA A 211 7.56 7.16 0.55
N ALA A 212 8.05 8.38 0.72
CA ALA A 212 8.37 8.94 2.04
C ALA A 212 7.10 9.30 2.82
N SER A 213 5.99 9.55 2.11
CA SER A 213 4.68 9.79 2.74
C SER A 213 4.14 8.57 3.50
N SER A 214 4.67 7.37 3.23
CA SER A 214 4.24 6.13 3.88
C SER A 214 4.82 5.91 5.27
N ILE A 215 5.78 6.74 5.70
CA ILE A 215 6.49 6.53 6.97
C ILE A 215 5.52 6.63 8.14
N ALA A 216 5.48 5.57 8.95
CA ALA A 216 4.66 5.51 10.15
C ALA A 216 5.32 6.30 11.30
N ALA A 217 4.48 6.97 12.08
CA ALA A 217 4.93 7.73 13.26
C ALA A 217 5.24 6.84 14.48
N ALA A 218 4.67 5.64 14.54
CA ALA A 218 4.76 4.76 15.69
C ALA A 218 4.78 3.28 15.28
N ALA A 219 5.41 2.47 16.12
CA ALA A 219 5.42 1.02 16.05
C ALA A 219 5.06 0.42 17.42
N GLY A 220 4.52 -0.80 17.39
CA GLY A 220 4.41 -1.69 18.54
C GLY A 220 5.69 -2.51 18.76
N ASP A 221 5.52 -3.68 19.38
CA ASP A 221 6.63 -4.61 19.66
C ASP A 221 7.19 -5.29 18.39
N ALA A 222 8.20 -6.14 18.55
CA ALA A 222 8.81 -6.87 17.44
C ALA A 222 7.85 -7.87 16.77
N GLY A 223 7.94 -7.99 15.45
CA GLY A 223 7.22 -8.95 14.61
C GLY A 223 6.19 -8.32 13.68
N LEU A 224 5.41 -9.12 12.94
CA LEU A 224 4.34 -8.67 12.04
C LEU A 224 3.00 -9.27 12.48
N HIS A 225 1.90 -8.57 12.26
CA HIS A 225 0.57 -9.16 12.35
C HIS A 225 0.37 -10.11 11.18
N ALA A 226 0.25 -11.40 11.46
CA ALA A 226 0.00 -12.41 10.47
C ALA A 226 -1.46 -12.89 10.52
N ALA A 227 -2.02 -13.14 9.34
CA ALA A 227 -3.31 -13.76 9.14
C ALA A 227 -3.16 -14.96 8.19
N TYR A 228 -3.92 -16.01 8.46
CA TYR A 228 -3.83 -17.31 7.81
C TYR A 228 -5.21 -17.80 7.37
N TRP A 229 -5.28 -18.30 6.15
CA TRP A 229 -6.43 -18.95 5.56
C TRP A 229 -5.99 -20.27 4.91
N THR A 230 -6.85 -21.28 4.93
CA THR A 230 -6.77 -22.40 3.99
C THR A 230 -7.97 -22.41 3.07
N THR A 231 -7.76 -22.94 1.88
CA THR A 231 -8.84 -23.36 0.99
C THR A 231 -8.95 -24.88 0.97
N GLU A 232 -10.04 -25.40 0.40
CA GLU A 232 -10.09 -26.81 0.01
C GLU A 232 -8.91 -27.12 -0.96
N PRO A 233 -8.45 -28.37 -1.08
CA PRO A 233 -7.34 -28.72 -1.98
C PRO A 233 -7.57 -28.25 -3.42
N LYS A 234 -6.58 -27.59 -4.00
CA LYS A 234 -6.62 -26.83 -5.27
C LYS A 234 -7.65 -25.71 -5.29
N GLY A 235 -8.08 -25.21 -4.14
CA GLY A 235 -9.11 -24.19 -3.96
C GLY A 235 -8.60 -22.77 -4.22
N ALA A 236 -7.29 -22.55 -4.09
CA ALA A 236 -6.62 -21.32 -4.50
C ALA A 236 -5.99 -21.43 -5.91
N GLN A 237 -5.88 -22.64 -6.45
CA GLN A 237 -5.43 -22.91 -7.83
C GLN A 237 -6.61 -22.80 -8.80
N PHE A 238 -6.87 -21.61 -9.34
CA PHE A 238 -7.95 -21.44 -10.32
C PHE A 238 -7.52 -21.78 -11.76
N GLY A 239 -7.49 -23.08 -12.07
CA GLY A 239 -7.28 -23.61 -13.41
C GLY A 239 -6.75 -25.05 -13.36
N GLU A 240 -7.23 -25.93 -14.24
CA GLU A 240 -6.87 -27.37 -14.22
C GLU A 240 -5.34 -27.63 -14.41
N ASP A 241 -4.56 -26.58 -14.74
CA ASP A 241 -3.13 -26.61 -15.06
C ASP A 241 -2.29 -25.39 -14.54
N SER A 242 -2.81 -24.50 -13.67
CA SER A 242 -2.22 -23.13 -13.51
C SER A 242 -1.22 -22.96 -12.35
N GLN A 243 0.06 -22.77 -12.70
CA GLN A 243 1.12 -22.13 -11.88
C GLN A 243 1.04 -20.58 -11.97
N GLY A 244 -0.17 -20.05 -12.17
CA GLY A 244 -0.40 -18.61 -12.41
C GLY A 244 -0.24 -17.78 -11.13
N PRO A 245 -0.09 -16.46 -11.26
CA PRO A 245 0.03 -15.56 -10.13
C PRO A 245 -1.24 -15.53 -9.27
N ILE A 246 -1.09 -15.33 -7.96
CA ILE A 246 -2.15 -15.42 -6.95
C ILE A 246 -2.52 -14.02 -6.41
N PHE A 247 -1.56 -13.09 -6.36
CA PHE A 247 -1.69 -11.81 -5.67
C PHE A 247 -1.72 -10.61 -6.66
N GLN A 248 -2.68 -10.63 -7.61
CA GLN A 248 -2.84 -9.62 -8.66
C GLN A 248 -4.20 -8.89 -8.63
N ASN A 249 -4.22 -7.66 -9.16
CA ASN A 249 -5.41 -6.82 -9.30
C ASN A 249 -5.95 -6.84 -10.75
N VAL A 250 -5.94 -7.99 -11.42
CA VAL A 250 -6.52 -8.09 -12.76
C VAL A 250 -8.02 -8.33 -12.61
N GLN A 251 -8.85 -7.53 -13.30
CA GLN A 251 -10.30 -7.64 -13.21
C GLN A 251 -10.76 -9.06 -13.57
N GLY A 252 -11.34 -9.77 -12.59
CA GLY A 252 -11.77 -11.16 -12.72
C GLY A 252 -10.74 -12.22 -12.31
N ASP A 253 -9.60 -11.80 -11.75
CA ASP A 253 -8.42 -12.60 -11.37
C ASP A 253 -8.06 -12.43 -9.88
N ASP A 254 -9.00 -11.95 -9.06
CA ASP A 254 -8.80 -11.60 -7.63
C ASP A 254 -8.68 -12.85 -6.73
N HIS A 255 -7.67 -13.70 -6.97
CA HIS A 255 -7.64 -15.06 -6.43
C HIS A 255 -7.15 -15.17 -4.97
N GLY A 256 -6.02 -14.53 -4.61
CA GLY A 256 -5.52 -14.49 -3.23
C GLY A 256 -5.88 -13.21 -2.46
N LEU A 257 -5.86 -12.06 -3.14
CA LEU A 257 -6.13 -10.75 -2.51
C LEU A 257 -7.56 -10.63 -1.98
N ALA A 258 -8.52 -11.31 -2.62
CA ALA A 258 -9.90 -11.34 -2.14
C ALA A 258 -10.02 -11.95 -0.73
N LEU A 259 -9.11 -12.85 -0.33
CA LEU A 259 -9.14 -13.45 1.00
C LEU A 259 -8.69 -12.49 2.10
N PHE A 260 -7.82 -11.53 1.81
CA PHE A 260 -7.32 -10.59 2.82
C PHE A 260 -8.42 -9.69 3.41
N GLY A 261 -9.53 -9.52 2.69
CA GLY A 261 -10.74 -8.86 3.18
C GLY A 261 -11.71 -9.77 3.95
N THR A 262 -11.41 -11.05 4.12
CA THR A 262 -12.29 -12.04 4.77
C THR A 262 -11.77 -12.46 6.16
N GLU A 263 -12.59 -13.18 6.91
CA GLU A 263 -12.20 -13.70 8.22
C GLU A 263 -11.12 -14.79 8.09
N PRO A 264 -9.92 -14.61 8.67
CA PRO A 264 -8.89 -15.65 8.67
C PRO A 264 -9.23 -16.78 9.62
N GLN A 265 -8.73 -17.97 9.29
CA GLN A 265 -8.79 -19.14 10.15
C GLN A 265 -7.88 -19.02 11.38
N GLY A 266 -6.77 -18.27 11.25
CA GLY A 266 -5.85 -18.02 12.34
C GLY A 266 -5.10 -16.70 12.19
N ARG A 267 -4.61 -16.21 13.33
CA ARG A 267 -3.74 -15.04 13.43
C ARG A 267 -2.60 -15.34 14.39
N PHE A 268 -1.46 -14.70 14.17
CA PHE A 268 -0.27 -14.83 15.02
C PHE A 268 0.65 -13.62 14.84
N VAL A 269 1.62 -13.43 15.73
CA VAL A 269 2.71 -12.48 15.56
C VAL A 269 3.90 -13.21 14.96
N ALA A 270 4.30 -12.82 13.75
CA ALA A 270 5.46 -13.36 13.07
C ALA A 270 6.72 -12.60 13.49
N THR A 271 7.59 -13.18 14.29
CA THR A 271 8.86 -12.53 14.70
C THR A 271 10.01 -12.79 13.73
N THR A 272 9.77 -13.65 12.73
CA THR A 272 10.67 -13.99 11.65
C THR A 272 9.91 -14.02 10.32
N MET A 273 10.65 -14.09 9.23
CA MET A 273 10.11 -14.42 7.91
C MET A 273 10.95 -15.56 7.33
N THR A 274 11.14 -16.59 8.14
CA THR A 274 11.86 -17.82 7.79
C THR A 274 11.09 -18.99 8.36
N TYR A 275 10.21 -19.57 7.54
CA TYR A 275 9.40 -20.73 7.89
C TYR A 275 9.67 -21.85 6.88
N THR A 276 9.68 -23.09 7.36
CA THR A 276 10.02 -24.27 6.55
C THR A 276 9.10 -25.42 6.88
N GLY A 277 8.63 -26.11 5.85
CA GLY A 277 7.71 -27.24 6.00
C GLY A 277 7.36 -27.85 4.65
N ASN A 278 6.22 -28.53 4.62
CA ASN A 278 5.53 -29.06 3.46
C ASN A 278 4.02 -28.90 3.66
N ASP A 279 3.25 -29.24 2.64
CA ASP A 279 1.78 -29.07 2.61
C ASP A 279 1.07 -29.72 3.81
N LEU A 280 1.61 -30.83 4.32
CA LEU A 280 1.05 -31.56 5.47
C LEU A 280 1.59 -31.11 6.83
N THR A 281 2.43 -30.07 6.88
CA THR A 281 2.99 -29.58 8.13
C THR A 281 1.88 -28.92 8.95
N PRO A 282 1.66 -29.32 10.22
CA PRO A 282 0.69 -28.65 11.08
C PRO A 282 1.08 -27.19 11.30
N ILE A 283 0.12 -26.26 11.29
CA ILE A 283 0.38 -24.82 11.40
C ILE A 283 1.22 -24.48 12.63
N LEU A 284 0.96 -25.05 13.81
CA LEU A 284 1.74 -24.78 15.01
C LEU A 284 3.19 -25.30 14.91
N GLU A 285 3.43 -26.36 14.14
CA GLU A 285 4.77 -26.86 13.87
C GLU A 285 5.49 -25.92 12.89
N TRP A 286 4.82 -25.50 11.82
CA TRP A 286 5.36 -24.56 10.84
C TRP A 286 5.75 -23.22 11.45
N LEU A 287 4.92 -22.70 12.38
CA LEU A 287 5.17 -21.44 13.08
C LEU A 287 6.35 -21.50 14.06
N GLY A 288 6.75 -22.69 14.51
CA GLY A 288 7.87 -22.85 15.45
C GLY A 288 7.74 -21.96 16.69
N ASP A 289 8.70 -21.06 16.89
CA ASP A 289 8.74 -20.15 18.05
C ASP A 289 7.57 -19.16 18.06
N ASP A 290 6.97 -18.83 16.92
CA ASP A 290 5.83 -17.90 16.82
C ASP A 290 4.50 -18.55 17.23
N SER A 291 4.46 -19.88 17.33
CA SER A 291 3.24 -20.67 17.67
C SER A 291 2.59 -20.25 18.99
N GLY A 292 3.37 -19.71 19.94
CA GLY A 292 2.85 -19.24 21.23
C GLY A 292 1.90 -18.05 21.13
N SER A 293 1.90 -17.34 20.00
CA SER A 293 1.00 -16.21 19.71
C SER A 293 -0.20 -16.60 18.83
N PHE A 294 -0.26 -17.86 18.38
CA PHE A 294 -1.32 -18.30 17.48
C PHE A 294 -2.68 -18.34 18.17
N ILE A 295 -3.66 -17.77 17.50
CA ILE A 295 -5.08 -17.86 17.84
C ILE A 295 -5.77 -18.32 16.57
N GLY A 296 -6.64 -19.32 16.65
CA GLY A 296 -7.36 -19.80 15.46
C GLY A 296 -7.64 -21.29 15.48
N THR A 297 -8.00 -21.80 14.32
CA THR A 297 -8.20 -23.23 14.08
C THR A 297 -6.87 -23.87 13.65
N GLU A 298 -6.46 -24.92 14.34
CA GLU A 298 -5.30 -25.72 13.94
C GLU A 298 -5.63 -26.64 12.76
N GLY A 299 -4.66 -26.84 11.88
CA GLY A 299 -4.75 -27.71 10.71
C GLY A 299 -3.37 -27.86 10.05
N ASN A 300 -3.33 -28.62 8.96
CA ASN A 300 -2.16 -28.61 8.06
C ASN A 300 -2.18 -27.34 7.22
N LEU A 301 -1.05 -27.03 6.56
CA LEU A 301 -0.94 -25.87 5.68
C LEU A 301 -1.83 -26.02 4.43
N ASP A 302 -1.91 -27.24 3.87
CA ASP A 302 -2.66 -27.57 2.66
C ASP A 302 -2.50 -26.46 1.60
N ASP A 303 -3.60 -25.96 1.01
CA ASP A 303 -3.60 -24.71 0.25
C ASP A 303 -3.66 -23.51 1.22
N GLY A 304 -2.50 -23.08 1.70
CA GLY A 304 -2.35 -22.02 2.69
C GLY A 304 -2.14 -20.65 2.05
N ILE A 305 -2.88 -19.65 2.52
CA ILE A 305 -2.69 -18.23 2.15
C ILE A 305 -2.36 -17.46 3.42
N PHE A 306 -1.31 -16.64 3.35
CA PHE A 306 -0.80 -15.86 4.46
C PHE A 306 -0.66 -14.39 4.08
N GLN A 307 -1.07 -13.53 4.99
CA GLN A 307 -0.81 -12.10 4.94
C GLN A 307 -0.03 -11.71 6.20
N PHE A 308 1.17 -11.19 6.03
CA PHE A 308 1.97 -10.61 7.10
C PHE A 308 1.99 -9.10 6.92
N THR A 309 1.53 -8.35 7.90
CA THR A 309 1.44 -6.88 7.84
C THR A 309 2.12 -6.23 9.04
N GLY A 310 2.79 -5.11 8.81
CA GLY A 310 3.39 -4.34 9.88
C GLY A 310 4.33 -3.29 9.35
N LEU A 311 5.43 -3.09 10.06
CA LEU A 311 6.40 -2.04 9.81
C LEU A 311 7.81 -2.64 9.67
N LEU A 312 8.52 -2.18 8.66
CA LEU A 312 9.94 -2.42 8.46
C LEU A 312 10.73 -1.21 8.95
N ASN A 313 11.62 -1.42 9.93
CA ASN A 313 12.56 -0.41 10.38
C ASN A 313 13.78 -0.34 9.45
N VAL A 314 13.80 0.69 8.61
CA VAL A 314 14.91 1.02 7.72
C VAL A 314 15.80 2.06 8.39
N ALA A 315 16.90 1.59 8.97
CA ALA A 315 17.80 2.44 9.77
C ALA A 315 18.62 3.44 8.93
N GLU A 316 18.87 3.13 7.66
CA GLU A 316 19.68 3.94 6.75
C GLU A 316 18.93 4.16 5.44
N ALA A 317 18.95 5.38 4.92
CA ALA A 317 18.39 5.69 3.61
C ALA A 317 19.27 5.12 2.49
N GLY A 318 18.67 4.85 1.34
CA GLY A 318 19.37 4.41 0.13
C GLY A 318 18.83 3.11 -0.44
N GLN A 319 19.67 2.45 -1.24
CA GLN A 319 19.30 1.21 -1.91
C GLN A 319 19.53 0.00 -1.01
N HIS A 320 18.51 -0.86 -0.94
CA HIS A 320 18.55 -2.13 -0.22
C HIS A 320 18.10 -3.25 -1.16
N SER A 321 18.80 -4.37 -1.12
CA SER A 321 18.39 -5.58 -1.84
C SER A 321 17.45 -6.39 -0.97
N PHE A 322 16.41 -6.97 -1.57
CA PHE A 322 15.47 -7.86 -0.92
C PHE A 322 15.47 -9.20 -1.64
N ARG A 323 15.27 -10.27 -0.88
CA ARG A 323 15.07 -11.60 -1.47
C ARG A 323 13.99 -12.35 -0.71
N SER A 324 12.92 -12.72 -1.38
CA SER A 324 11.87 -13.61 -0.89
C SER A 324 11.96 -14.94 -1.61
N SER A 325 12.62 -15.92 -1.00
CA SER A 325 12.66 -17.30 -1.53
C SER A 325 11.47 -18.05 -0.99
N SER A 326 10.63 -18.61 -1.87
CA SER A 326 9.39 -19.26 -1.43
C SER A 326 9.03 -20.51 -2.22
N ASP A 327 8.27 -21.39 -1.58
CA ASP A 327 7.60 -22.58 -2.10
C ASP A 327 6.19 -22.58 -1.47
N ASP A 328 5.12 -22.19 -2.14
CA ASP A 328 5.02 -21.66 -3.49
C ASP A 328 5.30 -20.13 -3.53
N GLY A 329 4.33 -19.32 -3.96
CA GLY A 329 4.52 -17.93 -4.37
C GLY A 329 4.53 -16.92 -3.23
N SER A 330 5.26 -15.82 -3.41
CA SER A 330 5.25 -14.68 -2.48
C SER A 330 5.33 -13.33 -3.19
N VAL A 331 4.68 -12.33 -2.59
CA VAL A 331 4.80 -10.92 -3.01
C VAL A 331 5.13 -10.07 -1.79
N VAL A 332 6.17 -9.25 -1.90
CA VAL A 332 6.59 -8.31 -0.85
C VAL A 332 6.27 -6.89 -1.30
N ARG A 333 5.43 -6.20 -0.52
CA ARG A 333 5.13 -4.78 -0.70
C ARG A 333 5.70 -3.94 0.44
N ILE A 334 6.28 -2.79 0.10
CA ILE A 334 6.75 -1.80 1.08
C ILE A 334 6.24 -0.43 0.66
N GLY A 335 5.58 0.31 1.56
CA GLY A 335 4.91 1.57 1.22
C GLY A 335 3.94 1.40 0.03
N ASN A 336 3.23 0.27 0.03
CA ASN A 336 2.35 -0.20 -1.05
C ASN A 336 3.00 -0.32 -2.45
N GLN A 337 4.34 -0.32 -2.54
CA GLN A 337 5.09 -0.63 -3.76
C GLN A 337 5.50 -2.09 -3.76
N ILE A 338 5.38 -2.78 -4.90
CA ILE A 338 5.91 -4.13 -5.07
C ILE A 338 7.44 -4.07 -5.13
N VAL A 339 8.10 -4.74 -4.19
CA VAL A 339 9.57 -4.82 -4.08
C VAL A 339 10.08 -6.17 -4.58
N VAL A 340 9.37 -7.25 -4.25
CA VAL A 340 9.62 -8.61 -4.78
C VAL A 340 8.29 -9.16 -5.29
N ASN A 341 8.30 -9.74 -6.49
CA ASN A 341 7.15 -10.41 -7.08
C ASN A 341 7.55 -11.81 -7.53
N ASN A 342 7.58 -12.74 -6.57
CA ASN A 342 7.87 -14.15 -6.75
C ASN A 342 6.56 -14.95 -6.69
N ASP A 343 5.52 -14.46 -7.36
CA ASP A 343 4.15 -14.97 -7.25
C ASP A 343 3.93 -16.23 -8.11
N GLY A 344 2.86 -16.95 -7.78
CA GLY A 344 2.42 -18.17 -8.46
C GLY A 344 3.03 -19.46 -7.93
N GLY A 345 2.56 -20.59 -8.47
CA GLY A 345 3.05 -21.92 -8.09
C GLY A 345 4.50 -22.13 -8.54
N HIS A 346 5.36 -22.63 -7.65
CA HIS A 346 6.75 -23.05 -7.93
C HIS A 346 7.46 -23.62 -6.68
N GLY A 347 8.48 -24.45 -6.89
CA GLY A 347 9.40 -24.82 -5.80
C GLY A 347 10.35 -23.70 -5.37
N SER A 348 10.89 -23.77 -4.14
CA SER A 348 11.90 -22.81 -3.64
C SER A 348 13.19 -22.81 -4.47
N PRO A 349 13.80 -21.64 -4.77
CA PRO A 349 13.43 -20.30 -4.28
C PRO A 349 12.36 -19.56 -5.11
N GLY A 350 11.82 -20.17 -6.17
CA GLY A 350 10.96 -19.52 -7.15
C GLY A 350 11.70 -18.83 -8.30
N PRO A 351 10.98 -18.36 -9.34
CA PRO A 351 11.55 -17.81 -10.56
C PRO A 351 12.01 -16.35 -10.45
N ALA A 352 11.49 -15.58 -9.49
CA ALA A 352 11.77 -14.15 -9.32
C ALA A 352 11.92 -13.74 -7.84
N PRO A 353 12.80 -14.41 -7.06
CA PRO A 353 12.91 -14.18 -5.61
C PRO A 353 13.58 -12.85 -5.25
N ASP A 354 14.30 -12.22 -6.17
CA ASP A 354 15.16 -11.07 -5.91
C ASP A 354 14.47 -9.75 -6.29
N GLY A 355 14.68 -8.71 -5.48
CA GLY A 355 14.16 -7.37 -5.69
C GLY A 355 15.05 -6.29 -5.07
N ASN A 356 14.76 -5.02 -5.37
CA ASN A 356 15.49 -3.88 -4.82
C ASN A 356 14.54 -2.73 -4.51
N ALA A 357 14.76 -2.07 -3.38
CA ALA A 357 14.04 -0.86 -3.01
C ALA A 357 15.00 0.27 -2.66
N PHE A 358 14.57 1.49 -2.96
CA PHE A 358 15.27 2.72 -2.63
C PHE A 358 14.45 3.53 -1.63
N PHE A 359 15.01 3.77 -0.46
CA PHE A 359 14.38 4.56 0.59
C PHE A 359 15.01 5.96 0.60
N PRO A 360 14.25 7.03 0.31
CA PRO A 360 14.81 8.38 0.27
C PRO A 360 15.29 8.88 1.65
N VAL A 361 14.69 8.37 2.72
CA VAL A 361 15.03 8.68 4.12
C VAL A 361 14.94 7.42 4.99
N ALA A 362 15.63 7.40 6.13
CA ALA A 362 15.43 6.34 7.14
C ALA A 362 14.04 6.48 7.79
N GLY A 363 13.44 5.37 8.22
CA GLY A 363 12.10 5.40 8.82
C GLY A 363 11.46 4.04 9.02
N LEU A 364 10.25 4.07 9.57
CA LEU A 364 9.37 2.92 9.71
C LEU A 364 8.44 2.86 8.50
N TYR A 365 8.62 1.87 7.63
CA TYR A 365 7.85 1.73 6.40
C TYR A 365 6.82 0.61 6.52
N PRO A 366 5.56 0.80 6.11
CA PRO A 366 4.59 -0.28 6.01
C PRO A 366 5.13 -1.40 5.13
N ILE A 367 5.09 -2.62 5.65
CA ILE A 367 5.46 -3.83 4.90
C ILE A 367 4.29 -4.80 4.91
N GLU A 368 4.03 -5.39 3.74
CA GLU A 368 3.17 -6.53 3.58
C GLU A 368 3.95 -7.65 2.89
N VAL A 369 3.86 -8.86 3.42
CA VAL A 369 4.26 -10.09 2.72
C VAL A 369 3.02 -10.94 2.50
N ALA A 370 2.69 -11.18 1.25
CA ALA A 370 1.69 -12.15 0.84
C ALA A 370 2.40 -13.44 0.48
N TYR A 371 1.94 -14.58 0.99
CA TYR A 371 2.52 -15.89 0.74
C TYR A 371 1.45 -16.93 0.47
N PHE A 372 1.69 -17.79 -0.52
CA PHE A 372 0.85 -18.89 -0.93
C PHE A 372 1.63 -20.21 -0.85
N ASN A 373 1.04 -21.20 -0.19
CA ASN A 373 1.41 -22.60 -0.27
C ASN A 373 0.33 -23.35 -1.03
N GLY A 374 0.69 -24.10 -2.07
CA GLY A 374 -0.22 -25.00 -2.77
C GLY A 374 -0.06 -26.44 -2.28
N ASP A 375 -1.18 -27.13 -2.07
CA ASP A 375 -1.23 -28.56 -1.80
C ASP A 375 -0.92 -29.35 -3.08
N TRP A 376 0.37 -29.49 -3.37
CA TRP A 376 0.87 -30.24 -4.52
C TRP A 376 1.22 -31.67 -4.11
N THR A 377 0.71 -32.66 -4.85
CA THR A 377 1.06 -34.07 -4.62
C THR A 377 1.46 -34.75 -5.93
N ASN A 378 2.53 -35.54 -5.92
CA ASN A 378 2.93 -36.36 -7.07
C ASN A 378 2.23 -37.74 -7.12
N ASP A 379 2.44 -38.51 -8.19
CA ASP A 379 1.87 -39.85 -8.36
C ASP A 379 2.30 -40.87 -7.27
N ASP A 380 3.43 -40.62 -6.61
CA ASP A 380 3.99 -41.44 -5.53
C ASP A 380 3.46 -41.02 -4.13
N GLY A 381 2.71 -39.92 -4.04
CA GLY A 381 2.17 -39.37 -2.81
C GLY A 381 3.12 -38.44 -2.04
N ASP A 382 4.20 -37.97 -2.67
CA ASP A 382 5.06 -36.94 -2.07
C ASP A 382 4.41 -35.56 -2.22
N HIS A 383 4.62 -34.70 -1.22
CA HIS A 383 4.07 -33.36 -1.12
C HIS A 383 5.10 -32.26 -1.45
N GLY A 384 4.61 -31.08 -1.84
CA GLY A 384 5.38 -29.86 -2.09
C GLY A 384 6.03 -29.31 -0.83
N GLY A 385 6.91 -28.32 -1.00
CA GLY A 385 7.51 -27.60 0.12
C GLY A 385 6.63 -26.43 0.54
N ALA A 386 6.64 -26.10 1.84
CA ALA A 386 5.96 -24.94 2.40
C ALA A 386 6.97 -24.01 3.04
N ASN A 387 7.74 -23.32 2.19
CA ASN A 387 8.91 -22.57 2.61
C ASN A 387 8.75 -21.10 2.27
N ILE A 388 9.13 -20.22 3.19
CA ILE A 388 9.34 -18.79 2.89
C ILE A 388 10.53 -18.27 3.68
N GLU A 389 11.42 -17.56 2.99
CA GLU A 389 12.54 -16.83 3.58
C GLU A 389 12.59 -15.41 2.99
N LEU A 390 12.50 -14.38 3.85
CA LEU A 390 12.72 -12.99 3.46
C LEU A 390 14.03 -12.46 4.07
N THR A 391 14.92 -11.97 3.20
CA THR A 391 16.15 -11.30 3.59
C THR A 391 16.21 -9.88 3.04
N MET A 392 16.92 -9.01 3.77
CA MET A 392 17.27 -7.64 3.39
C MET A 392 18.79 -7.52 3.43
N ASN A 393 19.41 -7.06 2.36
CA ASN A 393 20.86 -6.99 2.20
C ASN A 393 21.60 -8.32 2.43
N GLY A 394 20.93 -9.45 2.15
CA GLY A 394 21.46 -10.80 2.35
C GLY A 394 21.44 -11.29 3.80
N GLU A 395 20.85 -10.53 4.73
CA GLU A 395 20.66 -10.91 6.12
C GLU A 395 19.17 -11.13 6.43
N SER A 396 18.86 -11.96 7.43
CA SER A 396 17.48 -12.16 7.86
C SER A 396 16.85 -10.83 8.29
N ILE A 397 15.62 -10.58 7.84
CA ILE A 397 14.93 -9.32 8.13
C ILE A 397 14.32 -9.27 9.54
N ALA A 398 14.33 -10.38 10.30
CA ALA A 398 13.66 -10.51 11.60
C ALA A 398 13.95 -9.37 12.58
N GLY A 399 15.21 -8.89 12.64
CA GLY A 399 15.61 -7.78 13.51
C GLY A 399 15.06 -6.40 13.12
N HIS A 400 14.42 -6.29 11.95
CA HIS A 400 13.86 -5.06 11.40
C HIS A 400 12.33 -5.03 11.43
N LEU A 401 11.66 -6.12 11.82
CA LEU A 401 10.20 -6.23 11.78
C LEU A 401 9.56 -5.73 13.07
N LEU A 402 8.56 -4.86 12.93
CA LEU A 402 7.78 -4.30 14.03
C LEU A 402 6.29 -4.37 13.70
N GLN A 403 5.46 -4.66 14.70
CA GLN A 403 4.03 -4.72 14.49
C GLN A 403 3.45 -3.31 14.63
N PRO A 404 2.27 -3.02 14.05
CA PRO A 404 1.57 -1.77 14.33
C PRO A 404 1.24 -1.65 15.83
N ALA A 405 1.13 -0.42 16.34
CA ALA A 405 0.65 -0.23 17.71
C ALA A 405 -0.82 -0.71 17.82
N GLY A 406 -1.15 -1.46 18.87
CA GLY A 406 -2.52 -1.97 19.10
C GLY A 406 -2.64 -3.47 19.34
N GLY A 407 -1.57 -4.24 19.11
CA GLY A 407 -1.58 -5.70 19.25
C GLY A 407 -2.41 -6.41 18.18
N LEU A 408 -2.43 -7.74 18.21
CA LEU A 408 -3.18 -8.52 17.21
C LEU A 408 -4.67 -8.16 17.23
N PRO A 409 -5.28 -7.88 16.05
CA PRO A 409 -6.72 -7.74 15.95
C PRO A 409 -7.42 -9.02 16.44
N PRO A 410 -8.49 -8.92 17.24
CA PRO A 410 -9.23 -10.10 17.71
C PRO A 410 -9.82 -10.91 16.54
N ILE A 411 -9.84 -12.24 16.68
CA ILE A 411 -10.57 -13.11 15.74
C ILE A 411 -12.04 -13.00 16.05
N VAL A 412 -12.80 -12.55 15.05
CA VAL A 412 -14.21 -12.24 15.23
C VAL A 412 -15.03 -12.90 14.14
N ALA A 413 -15.76 -13.92 14.59
CA ALA A 413 -16.76 -14.62 13.81
C ALA A 413 -17.60 -13.63 13.02
N SER A 414 -17.89 -13.94 11.76
CA SER A 414 -18.89 -13.25 10.93
C SER A 414 -20.07 -12.74 11.78
N GLY A 415 -20.28 -11.42 11.78
CA GLY A 415 -21.29 -10.78 12.61
C GLY A 415 -20.83 -10.50 14.04
N GLY A 416 -19.54 -10.21 14.23
CA GLY A 416 -19.00 -9.81 15.54
C GLY A 416 -18.25 -8.50 15.49
N VAL A 417 -18.03 -7.91 16.68
CA VAL A 417 -17.20 -6.71 16.86
C VAL A 417 -15.78 -7.14 17.21
N SER A 418 -14.81 -6.80 16.35
CA SER A 418 -13.39 -7.15 16.49
C SER A 418 -12.62 -6.23 17.39
N SER A 419 -12.84 -4.93 17.35
CA SER A 419 -12.21 -4.06 18.32
C SER A 419 -13.11 -2.91 18.68
N ILE A 420 -12.89 -2.39 19.89
CA ILE A 420 -13.45 -1.12 20.33
C ILE A 420 -12.28 -0.35 20.91
N SER A 421 -11.88 0.72 20.23
CA SER A 421 -10.81 1.61 20.67
C SER A 421 -11.29 3.05 20.69
N LEU A 422 -10.46 3.93 21.24
CA LEU A 422 -10.68 5.38 21.23
C LEU A 422 -9.59 5.99 20.34
N ALA A 423 -10.00 6.73 19.32
CA ALA A 423 -9.09 7.53 18.50
C ALA A 423 -8.61 8.76 19.28
N ASP A 424 -7.50 9.35 18.82
CA ASP A 424 -6.88 10.52 19.46
C ASP A 424 -7.78 11.77 19.46
N ASP A 425 -8.73 11.83 18.53
CA ASP A 425 -9.76 12.87 18.41
C ASP A 425 -11.00 12.61 19.31
N GLY A 426 -11.04 11.47 20.01
CA GLY A 426 -12.09 11.08 20.94
C GLY A 426 -13.21 10.24 20.34
N HIS A 427 -13.19 9.89 19.05
CA HIS A 427 -14.16 8.95 18.47
C HIS A 427 -13.96 7.53 19.02
N VAL A 428 -15.07 6.80 19.14
CA VAL A 428 -15.05 5.35 19.40
C VAL A 428 -14.90 4.64 18.07
N VAL A 429 -13.80 3.93 17.87
CA VAL A 429 -13.55 3.14 16.65
C VAL A 429 -14.03 1.72 16.92
N ILE A 430 -14.96 1.24 16.10
CA ILE A 430 -15.51 -0.12 16.18
C ILE A 430 -15.10 -0.85 14.91
N GLU A 431 -14.21 -1.82 15.02
CA GLU A 431 -13.99 -2.78 13.94
C GLU A 431 -14.96 -3.94 14.08
N PHE A 432 -15.49 -4.42 12.97
CA PHE A 432 -16.48 -5.49 12.96
C PHE A 432 -16.51 -6.22 11.61
N THR A 433 -17.12 -7.39 11.59
CA THR A 433 -17.45 -8.13 10.36
C THR A 433 -18.97 -8.16 10.19
N GLY A 434 -19.46 -8.08 8.94
CA GLY A 434 -20.89 -8.07 8.64
C GLY A 434 -21.50 -6.67 8.72
N SER A 435 -22.72 -6.55 9.24
CA SER A 435 -23.43 -5.27 9.40
C SER A 435 -23.33 -4.75 10.82
N LEU A 436 -22.87 -3.51 11.00
CA LEU A 436 -22.93 -2.87 12.32
C LEU A 436 -24.37 -2.47 12.64
N MET A 437 -24.83 -2.87 13.82
CA MET A 437 -26.15 -2.57 14.34
C MET A 437 -26.00 -1.75 15.62
N SER A 438 -26.91 -0.81 15.86
CA SER A 438 -26.92 0.02 17.06
C SER A 438 -28.28 0.02 17.78
N ALA A 439 -28.25 0.26 19.09
CA ALA A 439 -29.43 0.39 19.94
C ALA A 439 -29.17 1.37 21.11
N ASP A 440 -30.21 2.08 21.55
CA ASP A 440 -30.12 2.97 22.72
C ASP A 440 -30.07 2.20 24.05
N ASN A 441 -30.32 0.89 24.04
CA ASN A 441 -30.26 0.02 25.21
C ASN A 441 -29.77 -1.39 24.86
N VAL A 442 -29.14 -2.07 25.82
CA VAL A 442 -28.52 -3.40 25.61
C VAL A 442 -29.49 -4.47 25.09
N GLY A 443 -30.79 -4.35 25.39
CA GLY A 443 -31.83 -5.30 24.98
C GLY A 443 -32.39 -5.06 23.57
N GLY A 444 -31.95 -4.00 22.88
CA GLY A 444 -32.47 -3.61 21.57
C GLY A 444 -33.79 -2.82 21.63
N PRO A 445 -34.50 -2.66 20.51
CA PRO A 445 -34.20 -3.23 19.20
C PRO A 445 -32.91 -2.66 18.60
N TYR A 446 -32.20 -3.50 17.84
CA TYR A 446 -31.02 -3.09 17.10
C TYR A 446 -31.40 -2.76 15.67
N THR A 447 -30.88 -1.65 15.15
CA THR A 447 -31.07 -1.20 13.77
C THR A 447 -29.72 -1.00 13.09
N ALA A 448 -29.63 -1.32 11.80
CA ALA A 448 -28.41 -1.14 11.03
C ALA A 448 -27.91 0.31 11.13
N VAL A 449 -26.60 0.47 11.32
CA VAL A 449 -25.91 1.74 11.16
C VAL A 449 -25.70 1.92 9.66
N GLU A 450 -26.50 2.78 9.05
CA GLU A 450 -26.52 2.98 7.61
C GLU A 450 -25.15 3.46 7.11
N GLY A 451 -24.60 2.77 6.10
CA GLY A 451 -23.29 3.09 5.51
C GLY A 451 -22.07 2.73 6.36
N ALA A 452 -22.24 2.05 7.51
CA ALA A 452 -21.10 1.67 8.33
C ALA A 452 -20.22 0.61 7.63
N THR A 453 -18.97 0.98 7.37
CA THR A 453 -17.88 0.06 7.02
C THR A 453 -16.97 -0.13 8.23
N SER A 454 -16.25 -1.24 8.29
CA SER A 454 -15.26 -1.46 9.35
C SER A 454 -13.90 -0.88 8.95
N PRO A 455 -13.22 -0.11 9.82
CA PRO A 455 -13.69 0.37 11.12
C PRO A 455 -14.77 1.45 11.01
N ALA A 456 -15.80 1.39 11.87
CA ALA A 456 -16.77 2.48 12.02
C ALA A 456 -16.30 3.46 13.09
N MET A 457 -16.21 4.74 12.74
CA MET A 457 -15.95 5.82 13.71
C MET A 457 -17.26 6.36 14.25
N ILE A 458 -17.44 6.23 15.57
CA ILE A 458 -18.65 6.60 16.28
C ILE A 458 -18.36 7.81 17.19
N ALA A 459 -19.08 8.91 16.98
CA ALA A 459 -19.01 10.04 17.87
C ALA A 459 -19.61 9.68 19.26
N PRO A 460 -18.94 9.99 20.38
CA PRO A 460 -19.47 9.73 21.72
C PRO A 460 -20.50 10.82 22.13
N ASP A 461 -21.53 11.00 21.32
CA ASP A 461 -22.56 12.04 21.47
C ASP A 461 -23.64 11.70 22.51
N LYS A 462 -23.71 10.43 22.92
CA LYS A 462 -24.66 9.90 23.90
C LYS A 462 -23.95 9.40 25.17
N ALA A 463 -24.67 9.42 26.29
CA ALA A 463 -24.18 8.86 27.55
C ALA A 463 -23.94 7.33 27.48
N ALA A 464 -24.70 6.62 26.63
CA ALA A 464 -24.46 5.23 26.26
C ALA A 464 -25.15 4.92 24.93
N GLN A 465 -24.50 4.10 24.10
CA GLN A 465 -25.06 3.48 22.89
C GLN A 465 -24.51 2.05 22.84
N PHE A 466 -25.32 1.10 22.37
CA PHE A 466 -24.95 -0.31 22.30
C PHE A 466 -24.81 -0.71 20.85
N TYR A 467 -23.74 -1.43 20.56
CA TYR A 467 -23.44 -1.92 19.23
C TYR A 467 -23.30 -3.43 19.24
N LYS A 468 -23.69 -4.05 18.13
CA LYS A 468 -23.34 -5.43 17.79
C LYS A 468 -23.11 -5.49 16.29
N ALA A 469 -22.42 -6.50 15.82
CA ALA A 469 -22.42 -6.81 14.41
C ALA A 469 -23.32 -8.03 14.15
N GLU A 470 -23.73 -8.22 12.90
CA GLU A 470 -24.54 -9.35 12.40
C GLU A 470 -24.07 -9.84 11.04
#